data_AF-A0A444Y964-F1
#
_entry.id   AF-A0A444Y964-F1
#
_cell.length_a   1.000
_cell.length_b   1.000
_cell.length_c   1.000
_cell.angle_alpha   90.00
_cell.angle_beta   90.00
_cell.angle_gamma   90.00
#
_symmetry.space_group_name_H-M   'P 1'
#
loop_
_entity.id
_entity.type
_entity.pdbx_description
1 polymer ?
#
loop_
_entity_poly.entity_id
_entity_poly.type
_entity_poly.pdbx_seq_one_letter_code
_entity_poly.pdbx_strand_id
1 'polypeptide(L)'
;MAVECLEIFHGIDQTAFRMLTQVLNREVTQSLMVIAFLLSMETMGMSGILQTAIKKEGWFMNSLAEDCVICLQCLLSPEFSGFLDKSRKLETLKHTLKTELTLYQVHRMRSILLTIIPDTLSNIFSRILGNVTMDAVWLEYQRNPTRLLGFNT
;
A
#
# COMPACT_ATOMS: atom_id res chain seq x y z
N MET A 1 -28.17 -1.33 -6.96
CA MET A 1 -27.05 -2.07 -7.58
C MET A 1 -25.80 -1.20 -7.51
N ALA A 2 -25.26 -1.02 -6.30
CA ALA A 2 -24.22 -0.04 -5.97
C ALA A 2 -22.99 -0.73 -5.35
N VAL A 3 -22.73 -1.98 -5.76
CA VAL A 3 -21.71 -2.86 -5.16
C VAL A 3 -20.50 -3.05 -6.09
N GLU A 4 -20.60 -2.61 -7.36
CA GLU A 4 -19.60 -2.93 -8.39
C GLU A 4 -18.57 -1.83 -8.64
N CYS A 5 -18.67 -0.65 -8.00
CA CYS A 5 -17.74 0.45 -8.25
C CYS A 5 -16.55 0.53 -7.26
N LEU A 6 -16.47 -0.42 -6.32
CA LEU A 6 -15.29 -0.63 -5.45
C LEU A 6 -14.13 -1.36 -6.15
N GLU A 7 -14.27 -1.77 -7.41
CA GLU A 7 -13.28 -2.60 -8.12
C GLU A 7 -12.03 -1.87 -8.64
N ILE A 8 -11.89 -0.56 -8.39
CA ILE A 8 -10.79 0.27 -8.96
C ILE A 8 -9.74 0.62 -7.88
N PHE A 9 -9.64 -0.22 -6.85
CA PHE A 9 -8.35 -0.69 -6.33
C PHE A 9 -8.20 -2.08 -6.92
N HIS A 10 -7.05 -2.46 -7.51
CA HIS A 10 -6.87 -3.87 -7.84
C HIS A 10 -7.24 -4.69 -6.60
N GLY A 11 -8.11 -5.71 -6.75
CA GLY A 11 -8.67 -6.43 -5.60
C GLY A 11 -7.61 -6.95 -4.63
N ILE A 12 -6.39 -7.15 -5.11
CA ILE A 12 -5.18 -7.46 -4.34
C ILE A 12 -4.85 -6.35 -3.32
N ASP A 13 -4.72 -5.09 -3.73
CA ASP A 13 -4.33 -3.97 -2.85
C ASP A 13 -5.39 -3.74 -1.76
N GLN A 14 -6.67 -3.81 -2.11
CA GLN A 14 -7.76 -3.67 -1.17
C GLN A 14 -7.83 -4.85 -0.19
N THR A 15 -7.59 -6.06 -0.67
CA THR A 15 -7.57 -7.26 0.19
C THR A 15 -6.42 -7.18 1.18
N ALA A 16 -5.23 -6.76 0.74
CA ALA A 16 -4.10 -6.52 1.64
C ALA A 16 -4.41 -5.44 2.68
N PHE A 17 -5.01 -4.33 2.27
CA PHE A 17 -5.37 -3.24 3.19
C PHE A 17 -6.42 -3.67 4.23
N ARG A 18 -7.46 -4.39 3.81
CA ARG A 18 -8.47 -4.96 4.73
C ARG A 18 -7.84 -6.00 5.65
N MET A 19 -6.95 -6.85 5.15
CA MET A 19 -6.25 -7.81 5.98
C MET A 19 -5.43 -7.11 7.08
N LEU A 20 -4.68 -6.06 6.74
CA LEU A 20 -3.90 -5.29 7.71
C LEU A 20 -4.79 -4.57 8.74
N THR A 21 -5.85 -3.90 8.29
CA THR A 21 -6.66 -3.02 9.16
C THR A 21 -7.77 -3.74 9.91
N GLN A 22 -8.48 -4.66 9.25
CA GLN A 22 -9.68 -5.31 9.79
C GLN A 22 -9.40 -6.68 10.41
N VAL A 23 -8.43 -7.44 9.87
CA VAL A 23 -8.10 -8.78 10.38
C VAL A 23 -6.97 -8.69 11.41
N LEU A 24 -5.91 -7.96 11.08
CA LEU A 24 -4.72 -7.82 11.92
C LEU A 24 -4.80 -6.60 12.88
N ASN A 25 -5.87 -5.79 12.80
CA ASN A 25 -6.11 -4.62 13.63
C ASN A 25 -4.94 -3.62 13.68
N ARG A 26 -4.20 -3.48 12.57
CA ARG A 26 -3.12 -2.49 12.46
C ARG A 26 -3.71 -1.11 12.19
N GLU A 27 -2.97 -0.10 12.65
CA GLU A 27 -3.33 1.29 12.45
C GLU A 27 -3.40 1.63 10.95
N VAL A 28 -4.36 2.47 10.58
CA VAL A 28 -4.72 2.78 9.19
C VAL A 28 -3.56 3.43 8.46
N THR A 29 -2.94 4.47 9.02
CA THR A 29 -1.83 5.18 8.38
C THR A 29 -0.60 4.30 8.23
N GLN A 30 -0.26 3.48 9.22
CA GLN A 30 0.81 2.49 9.12
C GLN A 30 0.52 1.47 8.01
N SER A 31 -0.70 0.96 7.93
CA SER A 31 -1.09 -0.01 6.90
C SER A 31 -0.98 0.58 5.50
N LEU A 32 -1.34 1.85 5.34
CA LEU A 32 -1.25 2.58 4.08
C LEU A 32 0.22 2.81 3.67
N MET A 33 1.08 3.16 4.63
CA MET A 33 2.53 3.28 4.40
C MET A 33 3.18 1.94 4.03
N VAL A 34 2.75 0.84 4.66
CA VAL A 34 3.23 -0.51 4.32
C VAL A 34 2.85 -0.87 2.88
N ILE A 35 1.61 -0.64 2.48
CA ILE A 35 1.17 -0.92 1.10
C ILE A 35 1.91 -0.03 0.10
N ALA A 36 2.06 1.26 0.39
CA ALA A 36 2.80 2.17 -0.47
C ALA A 36 4.26 1.71 -0.63
N PHE A 37 4.92 1.31 0.46
CA PHE A 37 6.27 0.77 0.41
C PHE A 37 6.36 -0.49 -0.47
N LEU A 38 5.47 -1.47 -0.25
CA LEU A 38 5.45 -2.72 -1.03
C LEU A 38 5.22 -2.43 -2.51
N LEU A 39 4.27 -1.56 -2.87
CA LEU A 39 4.02 -1.16 -4.25
C LEU A 39 5.22 -0.41 -4.85
N SER A 40 5.86 0.49 -4.10
CA SER A 40 7.09 1.15 -4.56
C SER A 40 8.18 0.12 -4.89
N MET A 41 8.33 -0.92 -4.07
CA MET A 41 9.25 -2.01 -4.37
C MET A 41 8.86 -2.76 -5.66
N GLU A 42 7.56 -2.99 -5.90
CA GLU A 42 7.09 -3.58 -7.17
C GLU A 42 7.42 -2.70 -8.38
N THR A 43 7.28 -1.37 -8.27
CA THR A 43 7.67 -0.44 -9.36
C THR A 43 9.16 -0.48 -9.68
N MET A 44 10.00 -0.89 -8.73
CA MET A 44 11.44 -1.07 -8.91
C MET A 44 11.80 -2.44 -9.53
N GLY A 45 10.80 -3.23 -9.94
CA GLY A 45 10.98 -4.51 -10.63
C GLY A 45 10.79 -5.75 -9.75
N MET A 46 10.48 -5.58 -8.46
CA MET A 46 10.21 -6.69 -7.54
C MET A 46 8.72 -7.05 -7.56
N SER A 47 8.23 -7.63 -8.65
CA SER A 47 6.80 -7.83 -8.87
C SER A 47 6.17 -8.95 -8.03
N GLY A 48 4.85 -8.83 -7.77
CA GLY A 48 4.04 -9.90 -7.18
C GLY A 48 4.19 -10.06 -5.66
N ILE A 49 4.68 -9.03 -4.98
CA ILE A 49 4.88 -9.00 -3.53
C ILE A 49 3.53 -9.11 -2.82
N LEU A 50 2.60 -8.20 -3.14
CA LEU A 50 1.29 -8.15 -2.50
C LEU A 50 0.47 -9.41 -2.81
N GLN A 51 0.52 -9.87 -4.06
CA GLN A 51 -0.17 -11.10 -4.46
C GLN A 51 0.36 -12.33 -3.70
N THR A 52 1.67 -12.41 -3.48
CA THR A 52 2.29 -13.51 -2.73
C THR A 52 1.93 -13.44 -1.25
N ALA A 53 1.89 -12.23 -0.68
CA ALA A 53 1.57 -12.02 0.72
C ALA A 53 0.13 -12.40 1.07
N ILE A 54 -0.83 -12.04 0.22
CA ILE A 54 -2.26 -12.34 0.43
C ILE A 54 -2.58 -13.83 0.28
N LYS A 55 -1.86 -14.54 -0.60
CA LYS A 55 -2.01 -15.99 -0.78
C LYS A 55 -1.52 -16.79 0.42
N LYS A 56 -0.71 -16.18 1.28
CA LYS A 56 -0.19 -16.78 2.50
C LYS A 56 -1.10 -16.44 3.68
N GLU A 57 -0.93 -17.20 4.77
CA GLU A 57 -1.72 -17.01 5.99
C GLU A 57 -1.53 -15.61 6.60
N GLY A 58 -2.52 -15.13 7.37
CA GLY A 58 -2.51 -13.77 7.93
C GLY A 58 -1.30 -13.44 8.81
N TRP A 59 -0.69 -14.44 9.47
CA TRP A 59 0.54 -14.24 10.23
C TRP A 59 1.71 -13.80 9.34
N PHE A 60 1.78 -14.29 8.09
CA PHE A 60 2.81 -13.90 7.14
C PHE A 60 2.66 -12.44 6.74
N MET A 61 1.44 -11.99 6.48
CA MET A 61 1.16 -10.59 6.17
C MET A 61 1.53 -9.68 7.36
N ASN A 62 1.32 -10.13 8.60
CA ASN A 62 1.71 -9.38 9.78
C ASN A 62 3.23 -9.25 9.89
N SER A 63 3.97 -10.34 9.75
CA SER A 63 5.44 -10.34 9.78
C SER A 63 6.03 -9.52 8.62
N LEU A 64 5.41 -9.57 7.44
CA LEU A 64 5.82 -8.77 6.29
C LEU A 64 5.66 -7.27 6.58
N ALA A 65 4.53 -6.89 7.18
CA ALA A 65 4.28 -5.51 7.56
C ALA A 65 5.21 -5.03 8.70
N GLU A 66 5.63 -5.90 9.62
CA GLU A 66 6.69 -5.58 10.59
C GLU A 66 8.04 -5.30 9.90
N ASP A 67 8.47 -6.16 8.98
CA ASP A 67 9.67 -5.96 8.17
C ASP A 67 9.62 -4.61 7.42
N CYS A 68 8.45 -4.26 6.85
CA CYS A 68 8.24 -2.99 6.16
C CYS A 68 8.33 -1.78 7.10
N VAL A 69 7.77 -1.87 8.31
CA VAL A 69 7.85 -0.79 9.29
C VAL A 69 9.31 -0.51 9.67
N ILE A 70 10.11 -1.56 9.87
CA ILE A 70 11.54 -1.42 10.16
C ILE A 70 12.26 -0.77 8.97
N CYS A 71 11.93 -1.16 7.74
CA CYS A 71 12.47 -0.53 6.53
C CYS A 71 12.11 0.96 6.45
N LEU A 72 10.84 1.31 6.68
CA LEU A 72 10.37 2.69 6.67
C LEU A 72 11.06 3.54 7.74
N GLN A 73 11.23 3.01 8.95
CA GLN A 73 12.01 3.68 10.01
C GLN A 73 13.47 3.89 9.58
N CYS A 74 14.07 2.90 8.91
CA CYS A 74 15.42 3.00 8.35
C CYS A 74 15.55 4.10 7.30
N LEU A 75 14.54 4.26 6.43
CA LEU A 75 14.51 5.33 5.43
C LEU A 75 14.37 6.74 6.03
N LEU A 76 13.68 6.86 7.16
CA LEU A 76 13.46 8.14 7.83
C LEU A 76 14.65 8.55 8.70
N SER A 77 15.44 7.60 9.19
CA SER A 77 16.63 7.91 10.01
C SER A 77 17.72 8.60 9.17
N PRO A 78 18.19 9.80 9.55
CA PRO A 78 19.28 10.48 8.84
C PRO A 78 20.58 9.66 8.86
N GLU A 79 20.84 8.94 9.96
CA GLU A 79 22.01 8.11 10.10
C GLU A 79 21.63 6.62 10.21
N PHE A 80 22.35 5.79 9.46
CA PHE A 80 22.23 4.33 9.56
C PHE A 80 22.94 3.75 10.80
N SER A 81 23.65 4.58 11.57
CA SER A 81 24.39 4.22 12.78
C SER A 81 23.49 3.74 13.92
N GLY A 82 22.25 4.24 14.01
CA GLY A 82 21.30 3.89 15.06
C GLY A 82 20.65 2.51 14.95
N PHE A 83 20.83 1.80 13.83
CA PHE A 83 20.33 0.44 13.66
C PHE A 83 21.37 -0.56 14.19
N LEU A 84 21.08 -1.12 15.37
CA LEU A 84 21.92 -2.09 16.09
C LEU A 84 22.28 -3.33 15.27
N ASP A 85 21.47 -3.68 14.27
CA ASP A 85 21.71 -4.84 13.40
C ASP A 85 21.53 -4.47 11.92
N LYS A 86 22.60 -3.91 11.35
CA LYS A 86 22.69 -3.56 9.92
C LYS A 86 22.55 -4.79 9.01
N SER A 87 22.89 -5.96 9.53
CA SER A 87 22.76 -7.27 8.90
C SER A 87 21.41 -7.95 9.16
N ARG A 88 20.48 -7.27 9.86
CA ARG A 88 19.17 -7.85 10.16
C ARG A 88 18.53 -8.30 8.86
N LYS A 89 18.32 -9.60 8.76
CA LYS A 89 17.64 -10.22 7.64
C LYS A 89 16.15 -9.94 7.79
N LEU A 90 15.56 -9.39 6.74
CA LEU A 90 14.13 -9.18 6.64
C LEU A 90 13.54 -10.47 6.10
N GLU A 91 13.44 -11.51 6.94
CA GLU A 91 13.16 -12.88 6.50
C GLU A 91 11.84 -13.00 5.71
N THR A 92 10.84 -12.19 6.04
CA THR A 92 9.53 -12.23 5.36
C THR A 92 9.58 -11.48 4.03
N LEU A 93 10.27 -10.34 3.98
CA LEU A 93 10.56 -9.65 2.72
C LEU A 93 11.44 -10.52 1.82
N LYS A 94 12.46 -11.19 2.36
CA LYS A 94 13.32 -12.13 1.62
C LYS A 94 12.50 -13.24 0.98
N HIS A 95 11.59 -13.86 1.74
CA HIS A 95 10.72 -14.89 1.19
C HIS A 95 9.83 -14.33 0.07
N THR A 96 9.32 -13.11 0.24
CA THR A 96 8.41 -12.50 -0.75
C THR A 96 9.15 -12.08 -2.03
N LEU A 97 10.34 -11.50 -1.88
CA LEU A 97 11.18 -10.98 -2.96
C LEU A 97 12.02 -12.05 -3.67
N LYS A 98 12.09 -13.26 -3.10
CA LYS A 98 12.99 -14.35 -3.53
C LYS A 98 14.46 -13.93 -3.66
N THR A 99 14.82 -12.85 -2.98
CA THR A 99 16.14 -12.19 -3.05
C THR A 99 16.52 -11.78 -1.65
N GLU A 100 17.81 -11.87 -1.31
CA GLU A 100 18.29 -11.37 -0.03
C GLU A 100 18.21 -9.84 0.00
N LEU A 101 17.40 -9.32 0.93
CA LEU A 101 17.27 -7.90 1.21
C LEU A 101 17.68 -7.64 2.67
N THR A 102 18.66 -6.75 2.83
CA THR A 102 19.17 -6.28 4.11
C THR A 102 18.76 -4.84 4.35
N LEU A 103 18.70 -4.42 5.62
CA LEU A 103 18.46 -3.02 5.97
C LEU A 103 19.48 -2.06 5.36
N TYR A 104 20.73 -2.51 5.18
CA TYR A 104 21.76 -1.72 4.50
C TYR A 104 21.42 -1.45 3.04
N GLN A 105 20.94 -2.45 2.31
CA GLN A 105 20.51 -2.27 0.92
C GLN A 105 19.31 -1.32 0.82
N VAL A 106 18.33 -1.46 1.72
CA VAL A 106 17.18 -0.54 1.80
C VAL A 106 17.65 0.90 2.05
N HIS A 107 18.56 1.11 3.01
CA HIS A 107 19.13 2.43 3.28
C HIS A 107 19.90 2.98 2.07
N ARG A 108 20.56 2.13 1.28
CA ARG A 108 21.28 2.55 0.08
C ARG A 108 20.32 3.01 -1.04
N MET A 109 19.11 2.47 -1.07
CA MET A 109 18.02 2.87 -1.99
C MET A 109 17.22 4.07 -1.48
N ARG A 110 17.62 4.68 -0.36
CA ARG A 110 16.82 5.67 0.37
C ARG A 110 16.37 6.85 -0.48
N SER A 111 17.26 7.45 -1.26
CA SER A 111 16.90 8.60 -2.12
C SER A 111 15.80 8.24 -3.13
N ILE A 112 15.90 7.06 -3.72
CA ILE A 112 14.93 6.55 -4.70
C ILE A 112 13.60 6.25 -4.01
N LEU A 113 13.62 5.51 -2.90
CA LEU A 113 12.41 5.12 -2.17
C LEU A 113 11.68 6.33 -1.58
N LEU A 114 12.41 7.31 -1.02
CA LEU A 114 11.81 8.56 -0.54
C LEU A 114 11.21 9.42 -1.66
N THR A 115 11.60 9.19 -2.91
CA THR A 115 10.99 9.85 -4.08
C THR A 115 9.74 9.10 -4.56
N ILE A 116 9.80 7.77 -4.65
CA ILE A 116 8.72 6.94 -5.22
C ILE A 116 7.55 6.74 -4.25
N ILE A 117 7.79 6.67 -2.94
CA ILE A 117 6.73 6.42 -1.95
C ILE A 117 5.67 7.53 -1.94
N PRO A 118 6.01 8.83 -1.91
CA PRO A 118 5.02 9.90 -2.01
C PRO A 118 4.19 9.86 -3.30
N ASP A 119 4.81 9.54 -4.44
CA ASP A 119 4.11 9.40 -5.71
C ASP A 119 3.14 8.20 -5.68
N THR A 120 3.58 7.09 -5.09
CA THR A 120 2.76 5.89 -4.88
C THR A 120 1.55 6.21 -4.00
N LEU A 121 1.75 6.92 -2.89
CA LEU A 121 0.67 7.39 -2.02
C LEU A 121 -0.30 8.31 -2.75
N SER A 122 0.21 9.27 -3.51
CA SER A 122 -0.62 10.21 -4.28
C SER A 122 -1.48 9.48 -5.31
N ASN A 123 -0.92 8.46 -5.98
CA ASN A 123 -1.64 7.59 -6.91
C ASN A 123 -2.72 6.77 -6.20
N ILE A 124 -2.41 6.18 -5.05
CA ILE A 124 -3.38 5.48 -4.19
C ILE A 124 -4.53 6.43 -3.84
N PHE A 125 -4.25 7.60 -3.26
CA PHE A 125 -5.28 8.55 -2.85
C PHE A 125 -6.12 9.07 -4.01
N SER A 126 -5.49 9.40 -5.14
CA SER A 126 -6.21 9.86 -6.34
C SER A 126 -7.19 8.81 -6.86
N ARG A 127 -6.80 7.52 -6.78
CA ARG A 127 -7.68 6.40 -7.13
C ARG A 127 -8.82 6.23 -6.13
N ILE A 128 -8.55 6.28 -4.81
CA ILE A 128 -9.61 6.19 -3.78
C ILE A 128 -10.63 7.30 -4.01
N LEU A 129 -10.15 8.53 -4.14
CA LEU A 129 -10.99 9.70 -4.28
C LEU A 129 -11.79 9.63 -5.58
N GLY A 130 -11.15 9.28 -6.70
CA GLY A 130 -11.80 9.04 -7.98
C GLY A 130 -12.97 8.07 -7.85
N ASN A 131 -12.76 6.92 -7.21
CA ASN A 131 -13.81 5.91 -7.04
C ASN A 131 -14.96 6.42 -6.18
N VAL A 132 -14.67 7.01 -5.03
CA VAL A 132 -15.71 7.55 -4.13
C VAL A 132 -16.53 8.65 -4.83
N THR A 133 -15.87 9.52 -5.61
CA THR A 133 -16.57 10.58 -6.36
C THR A 133 -17.44 10.02 -7.47
N MET A 134 -16.97 9.03 -8.23
CA MET A 134 -17.76 8.38 -9.29
C MET A 134 -18.99 7.68 -8.71
N ASP A 135 -18.85 6.98 -7.58
CA ASP A 135 -19.95 6.30 -6.89
C ASP A 135 -21.02 7.29 -6.45
N ALA A 136 -20.58 8.40 -5.84
CA ALA A 136 -21.48 9.45 -5.37
C ALA A 136 -22.21 10.13 -6.53
N VAL A 137 -21.50 10.48 -7.62
CA VAL A 137 -22.08 11.11 -8.82
C VAL A 137 -23.06 10.16 -9.50
N TRP A 138 -22.71 8.88 -9.63
CA TRP A 138 -23.58 7.87 -10.23
C TRP A 138 -24.87 7.65 -9.42
N LEU A 139 -24.76 7.59 -8.09
CA LEU A 139 -25.91 7.48 -7.19
C LEU A 139 -26.83 8.70 -7.28
N GLU A 140 -26.28 9.91 -7.35
CA GLU A 140 -27.08 11.13 -7.51
C GLU A 140 -27.71 11.20 -8.90
N TYR A 141 -27.02 10.73 -9.95
CA TYR A 141 -27.58 10.65 -11.31
C TYR A 141 -28.79 9.72 -11.35
N GLN A 142 -28.73 8.58 -10.65
CA GLN A 142 -29.87 7.67 -10.54
C GLN A 142 -31.04 8.27 -9.75
N ARG A 143 -30.78 9.13 -8.77
CA ARG A 143 -31.82 9.72 -7.90
C ARG A 143 -32.46 10.98 -8.50
N ASN A 144 -31.69 11.86 -9.13
CA ASN A 144 -32.15 13.14 -9.66
C ASN A 144 -31.34 13.55 -10.91
N PRO A 145 -31.57 12.92 -12.07
CA PRO A 145 -30.80 13.18 -13.29
C PRO A 145 -30.96 14.62 -13.79
N THR A 146 -32.12 15.24 -13.59
CA THR A 146 -32.40 16.64 -13.99
C THR A 146 -31.59 17.66 -13.18
N ARG A 147 -31.38 17.40 -11.87
CA ARG A 147 -30.63 18.29 -10.98
C ARG A 147 -29.13 18.29 -11.30
N LEU A 148 -28.58 17.13 -11.65
CA LEU A 148 -27.17 16.98 -12.02
C LEU A 148 -26.84 17.58 -13.38
N LEU A 149 -27.76 17.48 -14.33
CA LEU A 149 -27.60 18.01 -15.69
C LEU A 149 -27.98 19.50 -15.81
N GLY A 150 -28.38 20.14 -14.70
CA GLY A 150 -28.76 21.55 -14.70
C GLY A 150 -30.04 21.86 -15.47
N PHE A 151 -30.93 20.88 -15.66
CA PHE A 151 -32.25 21.14 -16.21
C PHE A 151 -33.10 21.80 -15.11
N ASN A 152 -33.16 23.12 -15.14
CA ASN A 152 -34.10 23.90 -14.35
C ASN A 152 -35.53 23.56 -14.81
N THR A 153 -36.29 22.87 -13.95
CA THR A 153 -37.76 22.84 -14.00
C THR A 153 -38.32 24.04 -13.26
#